data_AF-A0A974A9E7-F1
#
_entry.id   AF-A0A974A9E7-F1
#
_cell.length_a   1.000
_cell.length_b   1.000
_cell.length_c   1.000
_cell.angle_alpha   90.00
_cell.angle_beta   90.00
_cell.angle_gamma   90.00
#
_symmetry.space_group_name_H-M   'P 1'
#
loop_
_entity.id
_entity.type
_entity.pdbx_description
1 polymer ?
#
loop_
_entity_poly.entity_id
_entity_poly.type
_entity_poly.pdbx_seq_one_letter_code
_entity_poly.pdbx_strand_id
1 'polypeptide(L)'
;MTRTFLWLVLSMVLVLGSAHAKTVRTDTIRISPVPTDDSQPLTIDTQDELEALEGPLDTAEQTTIAPPVITEVPEVHYGDDDLPPLVARMRSQLYEAAVLGDFERLRMVLESNEVPPTLSLTESGDPIEFLKESSGDPDGLEILAILADTLSAGYAHVDVGTPQEMYIWPYFAHYPFKELTKEQKIEMYRLITAGDFAEMESYGIWLFYRVGIGKDGTLHYFVAGE
;
A
#
# COMPACT_ATOMS: atom_id res chain seq x y z
N MET A 1 -0.37 14.61 82.50
CA MET A 1 0.82 15.25 81.92
C MET A 1 0.60 15.38 80.41
N THR A 2 0.54 16.63 79.98
CA THR A 2 0.24 17.18 78.66
C THR A 2 1.23 16.77 77.58
N ARG A 3 0.76 16.31 76.42
CA ARG A 3 1.57 16.24 75.18
C ARG A 3 1.00 17.23 74.17
N THR A 4 1.76 18.29 73.96
CA THR A 4 1.53 19.42 73.06
C THR A 4 1.61 18.99 71.60
N PHE A 5 0.61 19.40 70.82
CA PHE A 5 0.58 19.35 69.36
C PHE A 5 1.55 20.38 68.78
N LEU A 6 2.45 19.97 67.88
CA LEU A 6 3.26 20.87 67.06
C LEU A 6 2.78 20.72 65.61
N TRP A 7 2.00 21.70 65.14
CA TRP A 7 1.61 21.82 63.74
C TRP A 7 2.74 22.49 62.96
N LEU A 8 3.31 21.78 61.98
CA LEU A 8 4.29 22.33 61.05
C LEU A 8 3.58 22.63 59.73
N VAL A 9 3.33 23.92 59.48
CA VAL A 9 2.73 24.42 58.24
C VAL A 9 3.84 24.51 57.20
N LEU A 10 3.83 23.63 56.21
CA LEU A 10 4.74 23.67 55.07
C LEU A 10 4.09 24.50 53.95
N SER A 11 4.46 25.78 53.83
CA SER A 11 4.10 26.64 52.73
C SER A 11 4.88 26.24 51.47
N MET A 12 4.22 25.58 50.53
CA MET A 12 4.76 25.29 49.21
C MET A 12 4.53 26.49 48.29
N VAL A 13 5.60 27.20 47.96
CA VAL A 13 5.60 28.32 47.00
C VAL A 13 5.52 27.75 45.59
N LEU A 14 4.42 28.07 44.88
CA LEU A 14 4.26 27.76 43.47
C LEU A 14 5.09 28.77 42.64
N VAL A 15 6.20 28.32 42.05
CA VAL A 15 6.94 29.12 41.07
C VAL A 15 6.30 28.89 39.70
N LEU A 16 5.50 29.85 39.22
CA LEU A 16 5.08 29.88 37.83
C LEU A 16 6.28 30.23 36.95
N GLY A 17 6.82 29.24 36.23
CA GLY A 17 7.79 29.46 35.17
C GLY A 17 7.10 30.04 33.93
N SER A 18 7.46 31.27 33.55
CA SER A 18 7.02 31.88 32.29
C SER A 18 7.70 31.19 31.10
N ALA A 19 6.97 30.35 30.37
CA ALA A 19 7.41 29.79 29.10
C ALA A 19 7.51 30.90 28.04
N HIS A 20 8.74 31.29 27.66
CA HIS A 20 8.98 32.18 26.52
C HIS A 20 8.99 31.36 25.23
N ALA A 21 7.86 31.33 24.53
CA ALA A 21 7.80 30.79 23.18
C ALA A 21 8.53 31.74 22.21
N LYS A 22 9.45 31.19 21.42
CA LYS A 22 10.20 31.93 20.39
C LYS A 22 9.25 32.27 19.24
N THR A 23 9.04 33.56 18.98
CA THR A 23 8.15 34.03 17.91
C THR A 23 8.74 33.67 16.55
N VAL A 24 8.01 32.89 15.74
CA VAL A 24 8.37 32.57 14.36
C VAL A 24 7.90 33.71 13.46
N ARG A 25 8.83 34.33 12.73
CA ARG A 25 8.53 35.36 11.74
C ARG A 25 8.16 34.68 10.42
N THR A 26 6.89 34.74 10.06
CA THR A 26 6.41 34.34 8.73
C THR A 26 6.54 35.52 7.78
N ASP A 27 7.51 35.48 6.88
CA ASP A 27 7.58 36.41 5.75
C ASP A 27 6.76 35.82 4.59
N THR A 28 5.65 36.46 4.23
CA THR A 28 4.84 36.08 3.06
C THR A 28 5.57 36.51 1.79
N ILE A 29 6.05 35.55 1.01
CA ILE A 29 6.58 35.81 -0.33
C ILE A 29 5.41 36.13 -1.26
N ARG A 30 5.28 37.40 -1.67
CA ARG A 30 4.39 37.78 -2.78
C ARG A 30 5.12 37.53 -4.10
N ILE A 31 4.71 36.50 -4.82
CA ILE A 31 5.08 36.30 -6.22
C ILE A 31 4.19 37.25 -7.04
N SER A 32 4.78 38.28 -7.63
CA SER A 32 4.08 39.11 -8.61
C SER A 32 3.87 38.31 -9.90
N PRO A 33 2.67 38.29 -10.50
CA PRO A 33 2.48 37.67 -11.80
C PRO A 33 3.33 38.39 -12.84
N VAL A 34 4.13 37.63 -13.60
CA VAL A 34 4.84 38.12 -14.78
C VAL A 34 3.79 38.51 -15.83
N PRO A 35 3.87 39.69 -16.45
CA PRO A 35 2.94 40.05 -17.52
C PRO A 35 3.21 39.14 -18.73
N THR A 36 2.20 38.36 -19.11
CA THR A 36 2.17 37.61 -20.36
C THR A 36 2.03 38.62 -21.51
N ASP A 37 3.08 38.74 -22.33
CA ASP A 37 3.01 39.47 -23.60
C ASP A 37 2.37 38.53 -24.64
N ASP A 38 1.06 38.67 -24.82
CA ASP A 38 0.30 38.04 -25.90
C ASP A 38 0.71 38.67 -27.23
N SER A 39 1.63 38.03 -27.97
CA SER A 39 1.72 38.13 -29.44
C SER A 39 2.80 37.21 -30.01
N GLN A 40 2.45 35.94 -30.25
CA GLN A 40 2.90 35.14 -31.41
C GLN A 40 2.24 33.75 -31.41
N PRO A 41 1.44 33.40 -32.43
CA PRO A 41 0.89 32.05 -32.55
C PRO A 41 2.00 31.10 -33.04
N LEU A 42 2.41 30.16 -32.18
CA LEU A 42 3.18 28.98 -32.58
C LEU A 42 2.21 27.94 -33.13
N THR A 43 2.10 27.87 -34.45
CA THR A 43 1.52 26.72 -35.16
C THR A 43 2.46 25.53 -35.02
N ILE A 44 2.05 24.50 -34.28
CA ILE A 44 2.69 23.19 -34.30
C ILE A 44 1.82 22.29 -35.17
N ASP A 45 2.33 22.02 -36.36
CA ASP A 45 1.75 21.17 -37.38
C ASP A 45 1.72 19.73 -36.88
N THR A 46 0.52 19.15 -36.73
CA THR A 46 0.28 17.87 -36.04
C THR A 46 -0.11 16.77 -37.05
N GLN A 47 0.66 16.58 -38.12
CA GLN A 47 0.22 15.67 -39.18
C GLN A 47 1.25 14.70 -39.78
N ASP A 48 2.53 14.73 -39.39
CA ASP A 48 3.56 13.90 -40.04
C ASP A 48 4.29 12.88 -39.13
N GLU A 49 3.85 12.65 -37.89
CA GLU A 49 4.54 11.70 -36.96
C GLU A 49 3.66 10.52 -36.51
N LEU A 50 2.71 10.10 -37.35
CA LEU A 50 1.82 8.94 -37.10
C LEU A 50 2.10 7.71 -37.99
N GLU A 51 3.16 7.71 -38.80
CA GLU A 51 3.42 6.64 -39.81
C GLU A 51 4.70 5.81 -39.58
N ALA A 52 5.07 5.52 -38.32
CA ALA A 52 6.24 4.68 -38.03
C ALA A 52 5.96 3.41 -37.21
N LEU A 53 4.69 2.98 -37.06
CA LEU A 53 4.32 1.81 -36.24
C LEU A 53 3.66 0.69 -37.05
N GLU A 54 4.36 0.11 -38.02
CA GLU A 54 3.97 -1.22 -38.55
C GLU A 54 5.18 -2.11 -38.79
N GLY A 55 5.62 -2.78 -37.72
CA GLY A 55 6.46 -3.98 -37.78
C GLY A 55 5.72 -5.14 -37.12
N PRO A 56 5.82 -6.40 -37.62
CA PRO A 56 5.01 -7.50 -37.10
C PRO A 56 5.51 -7.91 -35.72
N LEU A 57 4.66 -7.80 -34.70
CA LEU A 57 4.91 -8.35 -33.38
C LEU A 57 4.62 -9.86 -33.40
N ASP A 58 5.70 -10.63 -33.35
CA ASP A 58 5.68 -12.07 -33.09
C ASP A 58 5.08 -12.31 -31.71
N THR A 59 4.03 -13.14 -31.65
CA THR A 59 3.27 -13.40 -30.42
C THR A 59 4.06 -14.38 -29.55
N ALA A 60 4.86 -13.84 -28.64
CA ALA A 60 5.28 -14.57 -27.45
C ALA A 60 4.22 -14.32 -26.36
N GLU A 61 3.61 -15.39 -25.85
CA GLU A 61 2.67 -15.35 -24.72
C GLU A 61 3.35 -14.77 -23.47
N GLN A 62 3.24 -13.46 -23.29
CA GLN A 62 3.53 -12.79 -22.03
C GLN A 62 2.32 -12.96 -21.12
N THR A 63 2.53 -13.62 -19.97
CA THR A 63 1.51 -13.72 -18.92
C THR A 63 1.43 -12.37 -18.20
N THR A 64 0.74 -11.41 -18.82
CA THR A 64 0.35 -10.15 -18.17
C THR A 64 -0.76 -10.49 -17.17
N ILE A 65 -0.56 -10.17 -15.88
CA ILE A 65 -1.67 -10.16 -14.91
C ILE A 65 -2.52 -8.94 -15.26
N ALA A 66 -3.46 -9.11 -16.19
CA ALA A 66 -4.38 -8.05 -16.56
C ALA A 66 -5.23 -7.63 -15.35
N PRO A 67 -5.66 -6.36 -15.26
CA PRO A 67 -6.57 -5.93 -14.22
C PRO A 67 -7.82 -6.83 -14.18
N PRO A 68 -8.29 -7.23 -12.99
CA PRO A 68 -9.45 -8.11 -12.89
C PRO A 68 -10.69 -7.45 -13.50
N VAL A 69 -11.43 -8.21 -14.31
CA VAL A 69 -12.75 -7.78 -14.79
C VAL A 69 -13.76 -8.05 -13.68
N ILE A 70 -14.14 -7.01 -12.95
CA ILE A 70 -15.11 -7.09 -11.85
C ILE A 70 -16.53 -7.12 -12.44
N THR A 71 -17.18 -8.29 -12.42
CA THR A 71 -18.55 -8.47 -12.95
C THR A 71 -19.63 -8.40 -11.87
N GLU A 72 -19.27 -8.70 -10.62
CA GLU A 72 -20.10 -8.61 -9.42
C GLU A 72 -19.30 -7.98 -8.28
N VAL A 73 -19.96 -7.24 -7.39
CA VAL A 73 -19.29 -6.64 -6.21
C VAL A 73 -18.91 -7.78 -5.25
N PRO A 74 -17.62 -8.03 -5.00
CA PRO A 74 -17.22 -9.15 -4.17
C PRO A 74 -17.57 -8.89 -2.70
N GLU A 75 -17.84 -9.98 -1.98
CA GLU A 75 -18.01 -9.93 -0.53
C GLU A 75 -16.66 -9.57 0.13
N VAL A 76 -16.73 -8.68 1.12
CA VAL A 76 -15.56 -8.20 1.86
C VAL A 76 -15.52 -8.91 3.20
N HIS A 77 -14.42 -9.60 3.46
CA HIS A 77 -14.18 -10.33 4.69
C HIS A 77 -13.07 -9.67 5.51
N TYR A 78 -13.10 -9.90 6.82
CA TYR A 78 -12.17 -9.31 7.77
C TYR A 78 -11.71 -10.35 8.80
N GLY A 79 -10.47 -10.25 9.24
CA GLY A 79 -9.89 -11.20 10.19
C GLY A 79 -9.63 -12.57 9.57
N ASP A 80 -9.56 -13.60 10.42
CA ASP A 80 -9.16 -14.96 10.04
C ASP A 80 -10.29 -15.99 10.14
N ASP A 81 -11.45 -15.62 10.69
CA ASP A 81 -12.50 -16.57 11.07
C ASP A 81 -13.07 -17.33 9.86
N ASP A 82 -13.12 -16.68 8.69
CA ASP A 82 -13.62 -17.25 7.44
C ASP A 82 -12.50 -17.83 6.54
N LEU A 83 -11.24 -17.76 6.96
CA LEU A 83 -10.12 -18.25 6.15
C LEU A 83 -9.93 -19.77 6.29
N PRO A 84 -9.68 -20.49 5.18
CA PRO A 84 -9.19 -21.86 5.26
C PRO A 84 -7.90 -21.94 6.07
N PRO A 85 -7.66 -23.01 6.84
CA PRO A 85 -6.50 -23.10 7.74
C PRO A 85 -5.14 -22.87 7.07
N LEU A 86 -4.99 -23.31 5.82
CA LEU A 86 -3.74 -23.12 5.06
C LEU A 86 -3.55 -21.67 4.61
N VAL A 87 -4.64 -20.98 4.24
CA VAL A 87 -4.62 -19.55 3.89
C VAL A 87 -4.31 -18.70 5.12
N ALA A 88 -4.99 -18.96 6.25
CA ALA A 88 -4.74 -18.28 7.52
C ALA A 88 -3.29 -18.47 7.99
N ARG A 89 -2.74 -19.68 7.82
CA ARG A 89 -1.34 -19.96 8.13
C ARG A 89 -0.39 -19.15 7.25
N MET A 90 -0.54 -19.17 5.93
CA MET A 90 0.32 -18.41 5.01
C MET A 90 0.27 -16.91 5.32
N ARG A 91 -0.94 -16.35 5.48
CA ARG A 91 -1.15 -14.96 5.92
C ARG A 91 -0.42 -14.67 7.22
N SER A 92 -0.58 -15.51 8.25
CA SER A 92 0.04 -15.30 9.56
C SER A 92 1.57 -15.34 9.48
N GLN A 93 2.15 -16.24 8.69
CA GLN A 93 3.62 -16.33 8.55
C GLN A 93 4.20 -15.10 7.84
N LEU A 94 3.55 -14.63 6.77
CA LEU A 94 3.94 -13.39 6.08
C LEU A 94 3.81 -12.17 6.99
N TYR A 95 2.66 -12.05 7.66
CA TYR A 95 2.39 -10.95 8.57
C TYR A 95 3.40 -10.92 9.72
N GLU A 96 3.69 -12.06 10.34
CA GLU A 96 4.65 -12.16 11.43
C GLU A 96 6.08 -11.79 10.99
N ALA A 97 6.53 -12.27 9.83
CA ALA A 97 7.83 -11.87 9.28
C ALA A 97 7.92 -10.36 9.05
N ALA A 98 6.85 -9.78 8.51
CA ALA A 98 6.76 -8.35 8.25
C ALA A 98 6.80 -7.50 9.54
N VAL A 99 5.96 -7.79 10.54
CA VAL A 99 5.93 -7.01 11.79
C VAL A 99 7.20 -7.16 12.64
N LEU A 100 7.93 -8.26 12.48
CA LEU A 100 9.21 -8.48 13.15
C LEU A 100 10.39 -7.85 12.41
N GLY A 101 10.20 -7.38 11.17
CA GLY A 101 11.31 -6.92 10.33
C GLY A 101 12.25 -8.06 9.92
N ASP A 102 11.78 -9.31 9.88
CA ASP A 102 12.60 -10.51 9.74
C ASP A 102 12.58 -11.03 8.30
N PHE A 103 13.54 -10.55 7.51
CA PHE A 103 13.73 -10.97 6.12
C PHE A 103 14.11 -12.45 5.98
N GLU A 104 14.77 -13.05 6.96
CA GLU A 104 15.11 -14.47 6.90
C GLU A 104 13.87 -15.32 7.11
N ARG A 105 12.98 -14.89 8.03
CA ARG A 105 11.67 -15.49 8.18
C ARG A 105 10.84 -15.34 6.91
N LEU A 106 10.84 -14.16 6.30
CA LEU A 106 10.14 -13.94 5.04
C LEU A 106 10.69 -14.87 3.94
N ARG A 107 12.02 -14.99 3.81
CA ARG A 107 12.66 -15.90 2.85
C ARG A 107 12.18 -17.33 3.02
N MET A 108 12.18 -17.84 4.24
CA MET A 108 11.69 -19.20 4.53
C MET A 108 10.24 -19.40 4.10
N VAL A 109 9.39 -18.38 4.21
CA VAL A 109 7.99 -18.44 3.75
C VAL A 109 7.94 -18.50 2.23
N LEU A 110 8.65 -17.62 1.53
CA LEU A 110 8.70 -17.57 0.06
C LEU A 110 9.24 -18.89 -0.54
N GLU A 111 10.29 -19.46 0.07
CA GLU A 111 10.92 -20.72 -0.36
C GLU A 111 10.11 -21.96 0.05
N SER A 112 9.15 -21.83 0.97
CA SER A 112 8.27 -22.94 1.35
C SER A 112 7.20 -23.25 0.31
N ASN A 113 6.93 -22.33 -0.61
CA ASN A 113 6.05 -22.58 -1.74
C ASN A 113 6.69 -23.56 -2.73
N GLU A 114 5.89 -24.46 -3.29
CA GLU A 114 6.33 -25.32 -4.40
C GLU A 114 6.65 -24.50 -5.67
N VAL A 115 5.87 -23.45 -5.90
CA VAL A 115 6.05 -22.50 -7.00
C VAL A 115 6.42 -21.14 -6.42
N PRO A 116 7.58 -20.55 -6.80
CA PRO A 116 7.97 -19.23 -6.31
C PRO A 116 6.87 -18.20 -6.59
N PRO A 117 6.51 -17.37 -5.59
CA PRO A 117 5.52 -16.33 -5.80
C PRO A 117 6.04 -15.25 -6.74
N THR A 118 5.13 -14.59 -7.45
CA THR A 118 5.47 -13.40 -8.24
C THR A 118 5.69 -12.22 -7.29
N LEU A 119 6.89 -11.63 -7.36
CA LEU A 119 7.24 -10.39 -6.65
C LEU A 119 7.49 -9.22 -7.61
N SER A 120 7.92 -9.53 -8.82
CA SER A 120 8.06 -8.61 -9.95
C SER A 120 7.54 -9.28 -11.22
N LEU A 121 6.98 -8.50 -12.13
CA LEU A 121 6.59 -8.98 -13.46
C LEU A 121 7.77 -8.99 -14.44
N THR A 122 8.85 -8.30 -14.11
CA THR A 122 9.94 -7.98 -15.04
C THR A 122 11.31 -8.44 -14.56
N GLU A 123 11.49 -8.62 -13.25
CA GLU A 123 12.79 -8.92 -12.65
C GLU A 123 12.92 -10.36 -12.16
N SER A 124 14.14 -10.87 -12.28
CA SER A 124 14.54 -12.19 -11.78
C SER A 124 15.81 -12.05 -10.94
N GLY A 125 15.88 -12.72 -9.80
CA GLY A 125 16.99 -12.56 -8.86
C GLY A 125 16.68 -13.13 -7.48
N ASP A 126 17.44 -12.67 -6.48
CA ASP A 126 17.15 -12.98 -5.09
C ASP A 126 15.88 -12.22 -4.65
N PRO A 127 14.83 -12.92 -4.17
CA PRO A 127 13.56 -12.30 -3.86
C PRO A 127 13.63 -11.29 -2.71
N ILE A 128 14.54 -11.48 -1.75
CA ILE A 128 14.68 -10.57 -0.62
C ILE A 128 15.43 -9.31 -1.01
N GLU A 129 16.47 -9.44 -1.85
CA GLU A 129 17.18 -8.26 -2.34
C GLU A 129 16.25 -7.40 -3.20
N PHE A 130 15.46 -8.01 -4.09
CA PHE A 130 14.44 -7.29 -4.85
C PHE A 130 13.45 -6.53 -3.95
N LEU A 131 12.94 -7.17 -2.90
CA LEU A 131 12.01 -6.51 -1.97
C LEU A 131 12.66 -5.33 -1.25
N LYS A 132 13.91 -5.46 -0.81
CA LYS A 132 14.65 -4.34 -0.19
C LYS A 132 14.87 -3.19 -1.17
N GLU A 133 15.24 -3.49 -2.41
CA GLU A 133 15.44 -2.49 -3.47
C GLU A 133 14.13 -1.77 -3.84
N SER A 134 12.99 -2.45 -3.67
CA SER A 134 11.66 -1.86 -3.87
C SER A 134 11.21 -0.95 -2.71
N SER A 135 11.96 -0.93 -1.61
CA SER A 135 11.67 -0.11 -0.43
C SER A 135 12.24 1.31 -0.61
N GLY A 136 11.55 2.32 -0.09
CA GLY A 136 12.03 3.71 -0.08
C GLY A 136 13.01 4.00 1.06
N ASP A 137 13.23 3.05 1.97
CA ASP A 137 14.24 3.10 3.03
C ASP A 137 15.39 2.10 2.75
N PRO A 138 16.61 2.38 3.24
CA PRO A 138 17.78 1.56 2.93
C PRO A 138 17.77 0.17 3.59
N ASP A 139 16.94 -0.04 4.62
CA ASP A 139 16.90 -1.28 5.38
C ASP A 139 15.80 -2.24 4.88
N GLY A 140 14.93 -1.79 3.98
CA GLY A 140 13.79 -2.57 3.49
C GLY A 140 12.60 -2.62 4.46
N LEU A 141 12.57 -1.77 5.49
CA LEU A 141 11.51 -1.83 6.51
C LEU A 141 10.17 -1.28 6.01
N GLU A 142 10.17 -0.34 5.07
CA GLU A 142 8.97 0.19 4.45
C GLU A 142 8.23 -0.90 3.66
N ILE A 143 8.92 -1.72 2.86
CA ILE A 143 8.26 -2.81 2.14
C ILE A 143 7.64 -3.85 3.09
N LEU A 144 8.27 -4.12 4.23
CA LEU A 144 7.71 -4.98 5.26
C LEU A 144 6.51 -4.32 5.95
N ALA A 145 6.56 -3.02 6.23
CA ALA A 145 5.41 -2.28 6.75
C ALA A 145 4.23 -2.34 5.77
N ILE A 146 4.48 -2.15 4.47
CA ILE A 146 3.48 -2.27 3.41
C ILE A 146 2.87 -3.67 3.38
N LEU A 147 3.69 -4.72 3.47
CA LEU A 147 3.19 -6.10 3.53
C LEU A 147 2.29 -6.32 4.75
N ALA A 148 2.72 -5.85 5.93
CA ALA A 148 1.95 -5.97 7.16
C ALA A 148 0.61 -5.22 7.10
N ASP A 149 0.62 -3.99 6.60
CA ASP A 149 -0.59 -3.15 6.47
C ASP A 149 -1.55 -3.73 5.42
N THR A 150 -1.01 -4.22 4.30
CA THR A 150 -1.78 -4.93 3.27
C THR A 150 -2.52 -6.13 3.86
N LEU A 151 -1.81 -7.01 4.59
CA LEU A 151 -2.39 -8.20 5.21
C LEU A 151 -3.31 -7.89 6.39
N SER A 152 -3.23 -6.69 6.96
CA SER A 152 -4.12 -6.23 8.03
C SER A 152 -5.45 -5.69 7.52
N ALA A 153 -5.56 -5.36 6.23
CA ALA A 153 -6.80 -4.93 5.62
C ALA A 153 -7.81 -6.08 5.45
N GLY A 154 -9.04 -5.76 5.05
CA GLY A 154 -10.00 -6.76 4.60
C GLY A 154 -9.57 -7.41 3.29
N TYR A 155 -10.16 -8.57 2.98
CA TYR A 155 -9.87 -9.33 1.75
C TYR A 155 -11.12 -9.66 0.95
N ALA A 156 -10.90 -9.90 -0.34
CA ALA A 156 -11.91 -10.45 -1.25
C ALA A 156 -11.63 -11.94 -1.46
N HIS A 157 -12.69 -12.76 -1.46
CA HIS A 157 -12.64 -14.16 -1.91
C HIS A 157 -13.22 -14.21 -3.33
N VAL A 158 -12.36 -14.49 -4.31
CA VAL A 158 -12.69 -14.38 -5.73
C VAL A 158 -12.62 -15.73 -6.43
N ASP A 159 -13.29 -15.83 -7.58
CA ASP A 159 -13.23 -16.98 -8.48
C ASP A 159 -13.58 -18.32 -7.82
N VAL A 160 -14.52 -18.28 -6.87
CA VAL A 160 -14.92 -19.42 -6.02
C VAL A 160 -15.31 -20.64 -6.86
N GLY A 161 -14.73 -21.80 -6.52
CA GLY A 161 -15.01 -23.06 -7.22
C GLY A 161 -14.25 -23.25 -8.53
N THR A 162 -13.43 -22.28 -8.95
CA THR A 162 -12.56 -22.39 -10.12
C THR A 162 -11.12 -22.78 -9.71
N PRO A 163 -10.25 -23.14 -10.67
CA PRO A 163 -8.81 -23.27 -10.42
C PRO A 163 -8.12 -21.96 -9.99
N GLN A 164 -8.74 -20.80 -10.23
CA GLN A 164 -8.22 -19.47 -9.93
C GLN A 164 -8.71 -18.92 -8.59
N GLU A 165 -9.45 -19.73 -7.81
CA GLU A 165 -9.99 -19.35 -6.52
C GLU A 165 -8.91 -18.82 -5.56
N MET A 166 -9.07 -17.57 -5.12
CA MET A 166 -8.03 -16.83 -4.40
C MET A 166 -8.60 -15.91 -3.31
N TYR A 167 -7.77 -15.67 -2.29
CA TYR A 167 -7.99 -14.71 -1.21
C TYR A 167 -7.03 -13.54 -1.43
N ILE A 168 -7.57 -12.32 -1.58
CA ILE A 168 -6.81 -11.16 -2.07
C ILE A 168 -6.88 -10.00 -1.08
N TRP A 169 -5.70 -9.51 -0.68
CA TRP A 169 -5.50 -8.35 0.18
C TRP A 169 -4.82 -7.19 -0.58
N PRO A 170 -5.18 -5.94 -0.31
CA PRO A 170 -6.46 -5.56 0.28
C PRO A 170 -7.59 -5.86 -0.73
N TYR A 171 -8.82 -6.01 -0.25
CA TYR A 171 -9.97 -6.23 -1.14
C TYR A 171 -10.15 -5.13 -2.20
N PHE A 172 -9.62 -3.92 -1.98
CA PHE A 172 -9.59 -2.82 -2.97
C PHE A 172 -8.98 -3.23 -4.31
N ALA A 173 -8.04 -4.18 -4.32
CA ALA A 173 -7.44 -4.70 -5.54
C ALA A 173 -8.44 -5.39 -6.47
N HIS A 174 -9.59 -5.82 -5.95
CA HIS A 174 -10.65 -6.53 -6.69
C HIS A 174 -12.04 -5.93 -6.42
N TYR A 175 -12.13 -4.69 -5.91
CA TYR A 175 -13.40 -4.08 -5.53
C TYR A 175 -13.67 -2.80 -6.33
N PRO A 176 -14.90 -2.59 -6.84
CA PRO A 176 -15.20 -1.43 -7.68
C PRO A 176 -15.18 -0.15 -6.85
N PHE A 177 -14.28 0.79 -7.18
CA PHE A 177 -14.06 2.02 -6.39
C PHE A 177 -15.30 2.88 -6.18
N LYS A 178 -16.24 2.86 -7.14
CA LYS A 178 -17.51 3.59 -7.07
C LYS A 178 -18.46 3.06 -5.99
N GLU A 179 -18.31 1.80 -5.61
CA GLU A 179 -19.12 1.13 -4.59
C GLU A 179 -18.50 1.23 -3.18
N LEU A 180 -17.36 1.92 -3.04
CA LEU A 180 -16.73 2.10 -1.74
C LEU A 180 -17.56 3.02 -0.85
N THR A 181 -17.95 2.50 0.31
CA THR A 181 -18.57 3.28 1.38
C THR A 181 -17.58 4.27 2.00
N LYS A 182 -18.07 5.20 2.84
CA LYS A 182 -17.20 6.20 3.48
C LYS A 182 -16.22 5.54 4.45
N GLU A 183 -16.68 4.53 5.17
CA GLU A 183 -15.91 3.73 6.11
C GLU A 183 -14.79 2.99 5.37
N GLN A 184 -15.13 2.34 4.26
CA GLN A 184 -14.17 1.66 3.39
C GLN A 184 -13.15 2.61 2.75
N LYS A 185 -13.55 3.84 2.40
CA LYS A 185 -12.60 4.86 1.95
C LYS A 185 -11.63 5.29 3.06
N ILE A 186 -12.09 5.36 4.32
CA ILE A 186 -11.21 5.63 5.46
C ILE A 186 -10.21 4.47 5.63
N GLU A 187 -10.64 3.21 5.51
CA GLU A 187 -9.75 2.04 5.54
C GLU A 187 -8.69 2.11 4.44
N MET A 188 -9.11 2.41 3.21
CA MET A 188 -8.22 2.61 2.06
C MET A 188 -7.19 3.72 2.31
N TYR A 189 -7.62 4.85 2.88
CA TYR A 189 -6.71 5.97 3.19
C TYR A 189 -5.71 5.69 4.32
N ARG A 190 -5.79 4.52 4.97
CA ARG A 190 -4.74 4.04 5.86
C ARG A 190 -3.59 3.39 5.10
N LEU A 191 -3.84 2.88 3.89
CA LEU A 191 -2.85 2.24 3.03
C LEU A 191 -2.23 3.24 2.05
N ILE A 192 -3.05 4.11 1.47
CA ILE A 192 -2.64 5.04 0.40
C ILE A 192 -3.11 6.45 0.70
N THR A 193 -2.53 7.45 0.04
CA THR A 193 -2.97 8.83 0.20
C THR A 193 -4.16 9.16 -0.70
N ALA A 194 -4.81 10.30 -0.43
CA ALA A 194 -5.87 10.79 -1.31
C ALA A 194 -5.35 11.16 -2.72
N GLY A 195 -4.06 11.50 -2.86
CA GLY A 195 -3.44 11.74 -4.15
C GLY A 195 -3.34 10.46 -4.98
N ASP A 196 -2.79 9.41 -4.38
CA ASP A 196 -2.63 8.09 -5.01
C ASP A 196 -3.99 7.52 -5.42
N PHE A 197 -5.01 7.65 -4.56
CA PHE A 197 -6.35 7.19 -4.90
C PHE A 197 -6.97 7.96 -6.07
N ALA A 198 -6.75 9.27 -6.18
CA ALA A 198 -7.27 10.06 -7.30
C ALA A 198 -6.65 9.60 -8.64
N GLU A 199 -5.39 9.22 -8.63
CA GLU A 199 -4.72 8.62 -9.79
C GLU A 199 -5.33 7.25 -10.12
N MET A 200 -5.44 6.35 -9.15
CA MET A 200 -6.06 5.02 -9.33
C MET A 200 -7.51 5.11 -9.82
N GLU A 201 -8.30 6.07 -9.32
CA GLU A 201 -9.68 6.31 -9.75
C GLU A 201 -9.76 6.73 -11.22
N SER A 202 -8.76 7.49 -11.71
CA SER A 202 -8.72 7.92 -13.12
C SER A 202 -8.49 6.76 -14.09
N TYR A 203 -7.69 5.76 -13.69
CA TYR A 203 -7.42 4.56 -14.48
C TYR A 203 -8.37 3.40 -14.16
N GLY A 204 -9.08 3.46 -13.03
CA GLY A 204 -9.98 2.41 -12.57
C GLY A 204 -9.27 1.13 -12.11
N ILE A 205 -7.98 1.22 -11.79
CA ILE A 205 -7.13 0.08 -11.41
C ILE A 205 -6.43 0.35 -10.08
N TRP A 206 -6.26 -0.69 -9.28
CA TRP A 206 -5.50 -0.63 -8.04
C TRP A 206 -4.01 -0.76 -8.36
N LEU A 207 -3.27 0.34 -8.16
CA LEU A 207 -1.84 0.41 -8.48
C LEU A 207 -0.94 0.11 -7.27
N PHE A 208 -1.50 0.02 -6.06
CA PHE A 208 -0.69 -0.26 -4.88
C PHE A 208 -0.46 -1.75 -4.67
N TYR A 209 0.32 -2.09 -3.65
CA TYR A 209 0.64 -3.46 -3.30
C TYR A 209 -0.61 -4.30 -3.04
N ARG A 210 -0.53 -5.57 -3.44
CA ARG A 210 -1.52 -6.60 -3.18
C ARG A 210 -0.88 -7.95 -2.93
N VAL A 211 -1.55 -8.77 -2.12
CA VAL A 211 -1.18 -10.16 -1.82
C VAL A 211 -2.31 -11.08 -2.28
N GLY A 212 -1.95 -12.17 -2.96
CA GLY A 212 -2.89 -13.20 -3.40
C GLY A 212 -2.48 -14.57 -2.89
N ILE A 213 -3.36 -15.23 -2.13
CA ILE A 213 -3.13 -16.57 -1.59
C ILE A 213 -4.21 -17.51 -2.15
N GLY A 214 -3.78 -18.61 -2.76
CA GLY A 214 -4.67 -19.64 -3.29
C GLY A 214 -5.36 -20.40 -2.15
N LYS A 215 -6.50 -21.03 -2.43
CA LYS A 215 -7.26 -21.78 -1.40
C LYS A 215 -6.48 -22.91 -0.70
N ASP A 216 -5.41 -23.38 -1.33
CA ASP A 216 -4.48 -24.38 -0.81
C ASP A 216 -3.40 -23.78 0.11
N GLY A 217 -3.38 -22.46 0.29
CA GLY A 217 -2.38 -21.74 1.07
C GLY A 217 -1.12 -21.35 0.29
N THR A 218 -1.06 -21.62 -1.01
CA THR A 218 0.06 -21.19 -1.86
C THR A 218 0.03 -19.67 -2.00
N LEU A 219 1.13 -18.99 -1.66
CA LEU A 219 1.27 -17.57 -1.98
C LEU A 219 1.49 -17.43 -3.50
N HIS A 220 0.58 -16.78 -4.22
CA HIS A 220 0.75 -16.56 -5.65
C HIS A 220 1.55 -15.30 -5.94
N TYR A 221 1.29 -14.21 -5.22
CA TYR A 221 1.97 -12.95 -5.46
C TYR A 221 1.99 -12.03 -4.24
N PHE A 222 3.03 -11.20 -4.18
CA PHE A 222 3.07 -9.94 -3.45
C PHE A 222 3.70 -8.89 -4.37
N VAL A 223 2.86 -8.07 -5.00
CA VAL A 223 3.26 -7.19 -6.10
C VAL A 223 2.60 -5.82 -5.96
N ALA A 224 3.27 -4.77 -6.44
CA ALA A 224 2.61 -3.51 -6.77
C ALA A 224 1.68 -3.71 -7.99
N GLY A 225 0.67 -2.85 -8.13
CA GLY A 225 -0.12 -2.77 -9.37
C GLY A 225 0.65 -1.96 -10.42
N GLU A 226 0.50 -2.35 -11.68
CA GLU A 226 0.97 -1.62 -12.85
C GLU A 226 -0.21 -1.29 -13.78
#